data_AF-A0A535SP99-F1
#
_entry.id   AF-A0A535SP99-F1
#
_cell.length_a   1.000
_cell.length_b   1.000
_cell.length_c   1.000
_cell.angle_alpha   90.00
_cell.angle_beta   90.00
_cell.angle_gamma   90.00
#
_symmetry.space_group_name_H-M   'P 1'
#
loop_
_entity.id
_entity.type
_entity.pdbx_description
1 polymer ?
#
loop_
_entity_poly.entity_id
_entity_poly.type
_entity_poly.pdbx_seq_one_letter_code
_entity_poly.pdbx_strand_id
1 'polypeptide(L)'
;MSSVIGSKIERRRIIIQGIVQGVGFRPFVYGQALHRNLVGFVLNDSAGVTIEVEGSPDALDGFQRALREKAPPLARIDSLIIEPVEPCYETAFIIAHSQAGSERHALISPDTATCDDCLRELFDPADRRYHYPFINCTNCGPRFTIVKDVPYDRDKTTMRIFPMCPACQAEYEDPLNRRFHAQPNACPTCGPQTHFITFPV
;
A
#
# COMPACT_ATOMS: atom_id res chain seq x y z
N MET A 1 -45.43 7.46 12.87
CA MET A 1 -44.47 6.91 13.84
C MET A 1 -43.60 5.87 13.14
N SER A 2 -42.66 6.31 12.30
CA SER A 2 -41.62 5.43 11.76
C SER A 2 -40.32 5.82 12.45
N SER A 3 -39.90 5.00 13.42
CA SER A 3 -38.62 5.15 14.10
C SER A 3 -37.52 5.06 13.05
N VAL A 4 -36.83 6.18 12.81
CA VAL A 4 -35.49 6.14 12.23
C VAL A 4 -34.64 5.39 13.23
N ILE A 5 -34.39 4.11 12.96
CA ILE A 5 -33.40 3.32 13.70
C ILE A 5 -32.10 4.08 13.47
N GLY A 6 -31.65 4.85 14.46
CA GLY A 6 -30.34 5.47 14.41
C GLY A 6 -29.33 4.36 14.17
N SER A 7 -28.72 4.34 12.98
CA SER A 7 -27.76 3.30 12.64
C SER A 7 -26.65 3.36 13.67
N LYS A 8 -26.56 2.33 14.51
CA LYS A 8 -25.48 2.21 15.50
C LYS A 8 -24.17 2.32 14.72
N ILE A 9 -23.34 3.30 15.07
CA ILE A 9 -21.99 3.46 14.52
C ILE A 9 -21.03 2.77 15.48
N GLU A 10 -20.11 1.99 14.93
CA GLU A 10 -19.03 1.36 15.68
C GLU A 10 -17.71 1.77 15.06
N ARG A 11 -16.66 1.84 15.88
CA ARG A 11 -15.29 1.98 15.41
C ARG A 11 -14.47 0.79 15.90
N ARG A 12 -13.63 0.27 15.01
CA ARG A 12 -12.78 -0.88 15.28
C ARG A 12 -11.34 -0.52 14.94
N ARG A 13 -10.44 -0.77 15.88
CA ARG A 13 -9.00 -0.81 15.63
C ARG A 13 -8.62 -2.21 15.21
N ILE A 14 -7.91 -2.34 14.11
CA ILE A 14 -7.45 -3.61 13.56
C ILE A 14 -5.93 -3.54 13.41
N ILE A 15 -5.25 -4.44 14.09
CA ILE A 15 -3.79 -4.56 14.06
C ILE A 15 -3.45 -5.82 13.28
N ILE A 16 -2.68 -5.66 12.21
CA ILE A 16 -2.34 -6.72 11.29
C ILE A 16 -0.83 -6.89 11.26
N GLN A 17 -0.37 -8.12 11.50
CA GLN A 17 1.03 -8.50 11.47
C GLN A 17 1.28 -9.59 10.42
N GLY A 18 2.51 -9.65 9.91
CA GLY A 18 2.94 -10.55 8.85
C GLY A 18 3.60 -9.79 7.71
N ILE A 19 3.62 -10.37 6.52
CA ILE A 19 4.09 -9.73 5.29
C ILE A 19 2.96 -8.85 4.75
N VAL A 20 2.79 -7.67 5.33
CA VAL A 20 1.70 -6.74 4.99
C VAL A 20 2.19 -5.35 4.58
N GLN A 21 3.50 -5.14 4.56
CA GLN A 21 4.12 -3.91 4.10
C GLN A 21 4.83 -4.10 2.76
N GLY A 22 4.72 -3.09 1.90
CA GLY A 22 5.27 -3.14 0.53
C GLY A 22 4.54 -4.07 -0.42
N VAL A 23 3.35 -4.53 -0.08
CA VAL A 23 2.58 -5.51 -0.88
C VAL A 23 1.26 -4.94 -1.41
N GLY A 24 1.14 -3.62 -1.50
CA GLY A 24 -0.10 -2.96 -1.92
C GLY A 24 -1.22 -2.98 -0.86
N PHE A 25 -0.90 -3.29 0.40
CA PHE A 25 -1.90 -3.46 1.46
C PHE A 25 -2.65 -2.16 1.80
N ARG A 26 -1.96 -1.02 1.92
CA ARG A 26 -2.59 0.30 2.19
C ARG A 26 -3.62 0.68 1.08
N PRO A 27 -3.27 0.65 -0.22
CA PRO A 27 -4.23 0.76 -1.32
C PRO A 27 -5.44 -0.17 -1.22
N PHE A 28 -5.18 -1.45 -0.93
CA PHE A 28 -6.23 -2.46 -0.82
C PHE A 28 -7.22 -2.11 0.31
N VAL A 29 -6.70 -1.78 1.49
CA VAL A 29 -7.51 -1.36 2.65
C VAL A 29 -8.35 -0.12 2.32
N TYR A 30 -7.72 0.89 1.72
CA TYR A 30 -8.40 2.12 1.30
C TYR A 30 -9.56 1.82 0.35
N GLY A 31 -9.33 1.00 -0.68
CA GLY A 31 -10.37 0.58 -1.62
C GLY A 31 -11.51 -0.21 -0.95
N GLN A 32 -11.20 -1.11 -0.01
CA GLN A 32 -12.23 -1.86 0.73
C GLN A 32 -13.09 -0.96 1.63
N ALA A 33 -12.48 0.06 2.23
CA ALA A 33 -13.18 1.02 3.08
C ALA A 33 -14.14 1.89 2.25
N LEU A 34 -13.66 2.48 1.15
CA LEU A 34 -14.51 3.29 0.26
C LEU A 34 -15.67 2.50 -0.33
N HIS A 35 -15.43 1.26 -0.79
CA HIS A 35 -16.48 0.40 -1.35
C HIS A 35 -17.63 0.13 -0.37
N ARG A 36 -17.39 0.30 0.93
CA ARG A 36 -18.36 0.04 2.01
C ARG A 36 -18.80 1.30 2.74
N ASN A 37 -18.44 2.49 2.22
CA ASN A 37 -18.73 3.79 2.85
C ASN A 37 -18.22 3.86 4.31
N LEU A 38 -17.03 3.31 4.56
CA LEU A 38 -16.37 3.37 5.86
C LEU A 38 -15.43 4.57 5.92
N VAL A 39 -15.26 5.13 7.12
CA VAL A 39 -14.34 6.26 7.41
C VAL A 39 -13.27 5.79 8.39
N GLY A 40 -12.15 6.50 8.49
CA GLY A 40 -11.01 6.04 9.29
C GLY A 40 -9.65 6.28 8.64
N PHE A 41 -8.69 5.42 8.99
CA PHE A 41 -7.38 5.45 8.37
C PHE A 41 -6.70 4.09 8.33
N VAL A 42 -5.69 4.00 7.47
CA VAL A 42 -4.69 2.93 7.49
C VAL A 42 -3.28 3.53 7.49
N LEU A 43 -2.39 2.96 8.29
CA LEU A 43 -0.97 3.33 8.30
C LEU A 43 -0.07 2.10 8.46
N ASN A 44 1.18 2.24 8.02
CA ASN A 44 2.23 1.29 8.39
C ASN A 44 2.87 1.76 9.70
N ASP A 45 3.13 0.83 10.60
CA ASP A 45 3.93 1.07 11.80
C ASP A 45 5.10 0.09 11.88
N SER A 46 5.89 0.14 12.95
CA SER A 46 7.08 -0.73 13.08
C SER A 46 6.73 -2.20 13.33
N ALA A 47 5.46 -2.54 13.62
CA ALA A 47 5.00 -3.91 13.89
C ALA A 47 4.19 -4.51 12.74
N GLY A 48 3.57 -3.68 11.89
CA GLY A 48 2.75 -4.14 10.77
C GLY A 48 1.88 -3.03 10.19
N VAL A 49 0.59 -3.28 10.10
CA VAL A 49 -0.41 -2.32 9.61
C VAL A 49 -1.45 -2.10 10.68
N THR A 50 -1.68 -0.83 11.02
CA THR A 50 -2.77 -0.42 11.90
C THR A 50 -3.86 0.24 11.06
N ILE A 51 -5.10 -0.21 11.28
CA ILE A 51 -6.31 0.32 10.67
C ILE A 51 -7.22 0.77 11.79
N GLU A 52 -7.76 1.97 11.70
CA GLU A 52 -8.98 2.31 12.42
C GLU A 52 -10.08 2.56 11.41
N VAL A 53 -11.23 1.95 11.63
CA VAL A 53 -12.32 1.98 10.67
C VAL A 53 -13.65 2.10 11.41
N GLU A 54 -14.51 2.97 10.91
CA GLU A 54 -15.77 3.35 11.53
C GLU A 54 -16.91 3.30 10.53
N GLY A 55 -18.07 2.85 11.00
CA GLY A 55 -19.30 2.80 10.21
C GLY A 55 -20.34 1.87 10.80
N SER A 56 -21.28 1.41 9.96
CA SER A 56 -22.29 0.44 10.37
C SER A 56 -21.67 -0.94 10.66
N PRO A 57 -22.21 -1.72 11.62
CA PRO A 57 -21.75 -3.06 11.93
C PRO A 57 -21.63 -3.97 10.70
N ASP A 58 -22.63 -3.96 9.81
CA ASP A 58 -22.64 -4.76 8.60
C ASP A 58 -21.50 -4.40 7.64
N ALA A 59 -21.20 -3.10 7.50
CA ALA A 59 -20.10 -2.63 6.68
C ALA A 59 -18.74 -3.05 7.27
N LEU A 60 -18.59 -2.95 8.60
CA LEU A 60 -17.38 -3.36 9.32
C LEU A 60 -17.13 -4.87 9.22
N ASP A 61 -18.17 -5.68 9.39
CA ASP A 61 -18.10 -7.14 9.25
C ASP A 61 -17.72 -7.52 7.81
N GLY A 62 -18.34 -6.85 6.82
CA GLY A 62 -18.01 -7.03 5.41
C GLY A 62 -16.58 -6.61 5.06
N PHE A 63 -16.04 -5.60 5.74
CA PHE A 63 -14.66 -5.15 5.59
C PHE A 63 -13.67 -6.16 6.19
N GLN A 64 -13.92 -6.63 7.41
CA GLN A 64 -13.10 -7.65 8.07
C GLN A 64 -13.01 -8.95 7.27
N ARG A 65 -14.15 -9.40 6.71
CA ARG A 65 -14.16 -10.57 5.82
C ARG A 65 -13.29 -10.35 4.59
N ALA A 66 -13.36 -9.18 3.97
CA ALA A 66 -12.53 -8.88 2.81
C ALA A 66 -11.04 -8.83 3.13
N LEU A 67 -10.63 -8.31 4.30
CA LEU A 67 -9.23 -8.34 4.72
C LEU A 67 -8.64 -9.74 4.73
N ARG A 68 -9.46 -10.76 5.07
CA ARG A 68 -9.03 -12.16 5.12
C ARG A 68 -9.10 -12.85 3.76
N GLU A 69 -10.15 -12.60 2.98
CA GLU A 69 -10.45 -13.34 1.75
C GLU A 69 -9.83 -12.73 0.48
N LYS A 70 -9.55 -11.43 0.50
CA LYS A 70 -9.20 -10.65 -0.69
C LYS A 70 -7.87 -9.90 -0.56
N ALA A 71 -7.04 -10.29 0.42
CA ALA A 71 -5.74 -9.67 0.62
C ALA A 71 -4.90 -9.67 -0.67
N PRO A 72 -4.02 -8.68 -0.87
CA PRO A 72 -3.14 -8.63 -2.04
C PRO A 72 -2.32 -9.92 -2.20
N PRO A 73 -1.95 -10.31 -3.43
CA PRO A 73 -1.33 -11.61 -3.71
C PRO A 73 0.02 -11.83 -3.01
N LEU A 74 0.77 -10.75 -2.74
CA LEU A 74 2.03 -10.81 -2.01
C LEU A 74 1.87 -10.67 -0.50
N ALA A 75 0.65 -10.44 -0.01
CA ALA A 75 0.38 -10.26 1.40
C ALA A 75 0.22 -11.62 2.10
N ARG A 76 0.82 -11.73 3.28
CA ARG A 76 0.60 -12.85 4.20
C ARG A 76 0.27 -12.29 5.58
N ILE A 77 -0.95 -12.56 6.05
CA ILE A 77 -1.41 -12.14 7.37
C ILE A 77 -1.12 -13.29 8.34
N ASP A 78 -0.24 -13.04 9.30
CA ASP A 78 0.14 -14.01 10.34
C ASP A 78 -0.74 -13.81 11.60
N SER A 79 -1.09 -12.55 11.89
CA SER A 79 -1.99 -12.20 13.00
C SER A 79 -2.91 -11.04 12.61
N LEU A 80 -4.15 -11.09 13.09
CA LEU A 80 -5.14 -10.02 12.93
C LEU A 80 -5.92 -9.89 14.24
N ILE A 81 -5.69 -8.79 14.95
CA ILE A 81 -6.34 -8.45 16.22
C ILE A 81 -7.34 -7.34 15.95
N ILE A 82 -8.54 -7.45 16.52
CA ILE A 82 -9.61 -6.47 16.38
C ILE A 82 -10.04 -6.05 17.77
N GLU A 83 -10.08 -4.75 17.99
CA GLU A 83 -10.51 -4.15 19.25
C GLU A 83 -11.59 -3.09 18.97
N PRO A 84 -12.69 -3.06 19.74
CA PRO A 84 -13.61 -1.94 19.71
C PRO A 84 -12.91 -0.71 20.27
N VAL A 85 -13.15 0.45 19.64
CA VAL A 85 -12.69 1.75 20.13
C VAL A 85 -13.84 2.75 20.02
N GLU A 86 -13.75 3.86 20.74
CA GLU A 86 -14.79 4.89 20.71
C GLU A 86 -14.90 5.51 19.30
N PRO A 87 -16.13 5.62 18.73
CA PRO A 87 -16.35 6.35 17.50
C PRO A 87 -15.91 7.81 17.59
N CYS A 88 -15.26 8.31 16.54
CA CYS A 88 -14.80 9.68 16.45
C CYS A 88 -15.47 10.49 15.33
N TYR A 89 -16.37 9.87 14.54
CA TYR A 89 -17.19 10.53 13.53
C TYR A 89 -16.38 11.27 12.47
N GLU A 90 -15.30 10.64 12.01
CA GLU A 90 -14.52 11.09 10.86
C GLU A 90 -15.38 11.16 9.59
N THR A 91 -14.95 11.99 8.63
CA THR A 91 -15.71 12.24 7.39
C THR A 91 -15.12 11.55 6.17
N ALA A 92 -13.94 10.93 6.31
CA ALA A 92 -13.23 10.30 5.21
C ALA A 92 -12.41 9.11 5.70
N PHE A 93 -12.05 8.23 4.77
CA PHE A 93 -11.01 7.23 4.98
C PHE A 93 -9.70 7.72 4.33
N ILE A 94 -8.58 7.67 5.05
CA ILE A 94 -7.28 8.16 4.55
C ILE A 94 -6.16 7.10 4.67
N ILE A 95 -5.16 7.19 3.79
CA ILE A 95 -3.88 6.51 4.02
C ILE A 95 -3.00 7.48 4.80
N ALA A 96 -2.88 7.26 6.10
CA ALA A 96 -2.14 8.14 7.00
C ALA A 96 -0.62 7.90 6.91
N HIS A 97 0.14 8.88 7.37
CA HIS A 97 1.60 8.77 7.46
C HIS A 97 2.01 7.62 8.37
N SER A 98 3.06 6.91 7.96
CA SER A 98 3.60 5.82 8.75
C SER A 98 4.17 6.29 10.08
N GLN A 99 4.02 5.49 11.13
CA GLN A 99 4.46 5.82 12.48
C GLN A 99 5.63 4.91 12.90
N ALA A 100 6.75 5.53 13.29
CA ALA A 100 7.87 4.77 13.82
C ALA A 100 7.62 4.43 15.31
N GLY A 101 7.63 3.15 15.64
CA GLY A 101 7.67 2.63 17.01
C GLY A 101 9.10 2.24 17.46
N SER A 102 9.28 2.04 18.76
CA SER A 102 10.55 1.64 19.38
C SER A 102 11.00 0.22 19.00
N GLU A 103 10.06 -0.69 18.77
CA GLU A 103 10.34 -2.08 18.38
C GLU A 103 10.06 -2.30 16.89
N ARG A 104 10.98 -2.96 16.19
CA ARG A 104 10.94 -3.19 14.73
C ARG A 104 10.68 -4.67 14.45
N HIS A 105 9.43 -5.03 14.25
CA HIS A 105 9.00 -6.42 14.03
C HIS A 105 8.30 -6.64 12.68
N ALA A 106 8.04 -5.58 11.91
CA ALA A 106 7.39 -5.68 10.61
C ALA A 106 8.21 -6.52 9.63
N LEU A 107 7.56 -7.54 9.05
CA LEU A 107 8.19 -8.40 8.05
C LEU A 107 8.21 -7.72 6.68
N ILE A 108 9.36 -7.82 6.00
CA ILE A 108 9.53 -7.32 4.63
C ILE A 108 9.29 -8.46 3.65
N SER A 109 8.49 -8.18 2.62
CA SER A 109 8.22 -9.12 1.53
C SER A 109 9.50 -9.45 0.75
N PRO A 110 9.68 -10.70 0.29
CA PRO A 110 10.72 -11.04 -0.67
C PRO A 110 10.62 -10.22 -1.96
N ASP A 111 11.72 -10.13 -2.70
CA ASP A 111 11.70 -9.57 -4.04
C ASP A 111 10.83 -10.44 -4.97
N THR A 112 10.09 -9.78 -5.88
CA THR A 112 9.16 -10.46 -6.78
C THR A 112 9.47 -10.10 -8.22
N ALA A 113 9.41 -11.08 -9.12
CA ALA A 113 9.57 -10.86 -10.56
C ALA A 113 8.51 -9.89 -11.10
N THR A 114 8.80 -9.26 -12.24
CA THR A 114 7.87 -8.36 -12.94
C THR A 114 6.55 -9.08 -13.23
N CYS A 115 5.42 -8.48 -12.85
CA CYS A 115 4.09 -9.03 -13.14
C CYS A 115 3.69 -8.80 -14.61
N ASP A 116 2.69 -9.55 -15.09
CA ASP A 116 2.21 -9.50 -16.47
C ASP A 116 1.76 -8.09 -16.89
N ASP A 117 1.20 -7.29 -15.98
CA ASP A 117 0.79 -5.91 -16.28
C ASP A 117 1.98 -4.99 -16.53
N CYS A 118 3.03 -5.10 -15.72
CA CYS A 118 4.26 -4.34 -15.94
C CYS A 118 5.00 -4.85 -17.17
N LEU A 119 4.96 -6.16 -17.44
CA LEU A 119 5.56 -6.73 -18.64
C LEU A 119 4.88 -6.22 -19.91
N ARG A 120 3.55 -6.08 -19.90
CA ARG A 120 2.78 -5.50 -21.00
C ARG A 120 3.19 -4.07 -21.29
N GLU A 121 3.25 -3.21 -20.26
CA GLU A 121 3.68 -1.82 -20.42
C GLU A 121 5.15 -1.69 -20.84
N LEU A 122 6.02 -2.57 -20.35
CA LEU A 122 7.43 -2.56 -20.73
C LEU A 122 7.61 -2.67 -22.25
N PHE A 123 6.71 -3.37 -22.92
CA PHE A 123 6.75 -3.62 -24.36
C PHE A 123 5.66 -2.88 -25.15
N ASP A 124 4.92 -1.96 -24.54
CA ASP A 124 3.93 -1.12 -25.24
C ASP A 124 4.58 0.20 -25.69
N PRO A 125 4.74 0.45 -27.00
CA PRO A 125 5.33 1.69 -27.52
C PRO A 125 4.54 2.96 -27.16
N ALA A 126 3.27 2.84 -26.77
CA ALA A 126 2.45 3.96 -26.32
C ALA A 126 2.61 4.26 -24.82
N ASP A 127 3.20 3.35 -24.04
CA ASP A 127 3.41 3.55 -22.61
C ASP A 127 4.64 4.44 -22.33
N ARG A 128 4.51 5.34 -21.36
CA ARG A 128 5.60 6.22 -20.92
C ARG A 128 6.79 5.48 -20.29
N ARG A 129 6.63 4.19 -19.99
CA ARG A 129 7.65 3.28 -19.47
C ARG A 129 8.07 2.23 -20.50
N TYR A 130 7.79 2.44 -21.78
CA TYR A 130 8.32 1.60 -22.86
C TYR A 130 9.84 1.41 -22.71
N HIS A 131 10.27 0.15 -22.63
CA HIS A 131 11.65 -0.29 -22.38
C HIS A 131 12.32 0.27 -21.11
N TYR A 132 11.55 0.74 -20.13
CA TYR A 132 12.12 1.22 -18.88
C TYR A 132 12.60 0.05 -17.97
N PRO A 133 13.92 -0.12 -17.73
CA PRO A 133 14.44 -1.36 -17.12
C PRO A 133 14.04 -1.59 -15.66
N PHE A 134 13.60 -0.54 -14.98
CA PHE A 134 13.25 -0.57 -13.55
C PHE A 134 11.74 -0.49 -13.31
N ILE A 135 10.93 -0.82 -14.33
CA ILE A 135 9.46 -0.85 -14.19
C ILE A 135 9.02 -1.80 -13.07
N ASN A 136 8.14 -1.30 -12.21
CA ASN A 136 7.48 -2.08 -11.17
C ASN A 136 6.13 -1.47 -10.81
N CYS A 137 5.39 -2.16 -9.94
CA CYS A 137 4.16 -1.66 -9.31
C CYS A 137 4.05 -2.19 -7.87
N THR A 138 2.90 -1.99 -7.22
CA THR A 138 2.64 -2.51 -5.87
C THR A 138 2.72 -4.05 -5.78
N ASN A 139 2.49 -4.74 -6.89
CA ASN A 139 2.42 -6.21 -6.98
C ASN A 139 3.71 -6.90 -7.47
N CYS A 140 4.79 -6.16 -7.77
CA CYS A 140 6.03 -6.74 -8.27
C CYS A 140 7.27 -5.87 -8.02
N GLY A 141 8.45 -6.38 -8.35
CA GLY A 141 9.72 -5.68 -8.28
C GLY A 141 10.45 -5.87 -6.95
N PRO A 142 11.55 -5.12 -6.74
CA PRO A 142 12.39 -5.28 -5.58
C PRO A 142 11.67 -4.84 -4.30
N ARG A 143 11.94 -5.55 -3.21
CA ARG A 143 11.44 -5.31 -1.85
C ARG A 143 12.58 -5.45 -0.88
N PHE A 144 12.82 -6.66 -0.36
CA PHE A 144 13.87 -6.95 0.62
C PHE A 144 15.23 -6.34 0.23
N THR A 145 15.62 -6.44 -1.04
CA THR A 145 16.91 -5.92 -1.53
C THR A 145 17.06 -4.39 -1.47
N ILE A 146 15.95 -3.63 -1.44
CA ILE A 146 15.98 -2.16 -1.48
C ILE A 146 15.53 -1.50 -0.17
N VAL A 147 14.92 -2.26 0.75
CA VAL A 147 14.49 -1.72 2.04
C VAL A 147 15.70 -1.44 2.94
N LYS A 148 15.69 -0.27 3.58
CA LYS A 148 16.70 0.14 4.56
C LYS A 148 16.17 0.14 5.98
N ASP A 149 14.88 0.39 6.17
CA ASP A 149 14.24 0.37 7.49
C ASP A 149 12.71 0.20 7.39
N VAL A 150 12.06 0.00 8.53
CA VAL A 150 10.59 -0.01 8.70
C VAL A 150 10.12 1.22 9.51
N PRO A 151 8.87 1.68 9.34
CA PRO A 151 7.85 1.19 8.42
C PRO A 151 8.22 1.42 6.94
N TYR A 152 7.73 0.56 6.05
CA TYR A 152 8.01 0.60 4.62
C TYR A 152 7.41 1.85 3.98
N ASP A 153 8.28 2.80 3.67
CA ASP A 153 8.02 3.98 2.84
C ASP A 153 9.26 4.30 2.01
N ARG A 154 9.07 5.11 0.95
CA ARG A 154 10.11 5.42 -0.04
C ARG A 154 11.39 5.97 0.59
N ASP A 155 11.26 6.85 1.58
CA ASP A 155 12.37 7.48 2.32
C ASP A 155 13.27 6.47 3.05
N LYS A 156 12.70 5.30 3.38
CA LYS A 156 13.35 4.14 4.02
C LYS A 156 13.72 3.04 3.02
N THR A 157 13.87 3.39 1.74
CA THR A 157 14.41 2.50 0.71
C THR A 157 15.60 3.14 -0.02
N THR A 158 16.29 2.36 -0.86
CA THR A 158 17.28 2.90 -1.81
C THR A 158 16.65 3.88 -2.81
N MET A 159 15.32 3.87 -3.00
CA MET A 159 14.62 4.80 -3.88
C MET A 159 14.52 6.22 -3.33
N ARG A 160 14.92 6.46 -2.06
CA ARG A 160 14.85 7.78 -1.43
C ARG A 160 15.61 8.88 -2.18
N ILE A 161 16.67 8.52 -2.91
CA ILE A 161 17.51 9.48 -3.66
C ILE A 161 16.95 9.83 -5.04
N PHE A 162 15.82 9.23 -5.41
CA PHE A 162 15.13 9.44 -6.68
C PHE A 162 13.79 10.13 -6.39
N PRO A 163 13.69 11.47 -6.35
CA PRO A 163 12.41 12.15 -6.16
C PRO A 163 11.44 11.82 -7.29
N MET A 164 10.15 11.60 -7.01
CA MET A 164 9.17 11.35 -8.08
C MET A 164 8.98 12.60 -8.93
N CYS A 165 8.95 12.45 -10.26
CA CYS A 165 8.49 13.52 -11.13
C CYS A 165 6.95 13.71 -10.98
N PRO A 166 6.39 14.84 -11.46
CA PRO A 166 4.95 15.12 -11.33
C PRO A 166 4.05 13.99 -11.87
N ALA A 167 4.43 13.33 -12.96
CA ALA A 167 3.65 12.23 -13.52
C ALA A 167 3.65 10.98 -12.63
N CYS A 168 4.79 10.63 -12.02
CA CYS A 168 4.87 9.52 -11.08
C CYS A 168 4.17 9.85 -9.76
N GLN A 169 4.21 11.12 -9.32
CA GLN A 169 3.49 11.59 -8.15
C GLN A 169 1.97 11.49 -8.35
N ALA A 170 1.46 11.91 -9.51
CA ALA A 170 0.05 11.81 -9.85
C ALA A 170 -0.45 10.35 -9.79
N GLU A 171 0.30 9.40 -10.35
CA GLU A 171 -0.05 7.97 -10.23
C GLU A 171 0.06 7.43 -8.80
N TYR A 172 0.99 7.97 -8.00
CA TYR A 172 1.18 7.55 -6.61
C TYR A 172 0.01 7.99 -5.73
N GLU A 173 -0.60 9.14 -6.04
CA GLU A 173 -1.72 9.75 -5.30
C GLU A 173 -3.10 9.34 -5.83
N ASP A 174 -3.20 8.86 -7.08
CA ASP A 174 -4.46 8.46 -7.71
C ASP A 174 -4.91 7.06 -7.25
N PRO A 175 -6.02 6.92 -6.48
CA PRO A 175 -6.52 5.64 -6.01
C PRO A 175 -6.97 4.68 -7.11
N LEU A 176 -7.25 5.19 -8.32
CA LEU A 176 -7.64 4.38 -9.47
C LEU A 176 -6.42 3.85 -10.24
N ASN A 177 -5.22 4.36 -9.94
CA ASN A 177 -3.99 3.92 -10.56
C ASN A 177 -3.42 2.69 -9.85
N ARG A 178 -2.96 1.69 -10.60
CA ARG A 178 -2.32 0.51 -9.96
C ARG A 178 -1.00 0.81 -9.27
N ARG A 179 -0.42 1.99 -9.50
CA ARG A 179 0.78 2.50 -8.81
C ARG A 179 0.44 3.39 -7.62
N PHE A 180 -0.83 3.45 -7.22
CA PHE A 180 -1.28 4.09 -5.98
C PHE A 180 -0.47 3.56 -4.79
N HIS A 181 0.22 4.46 -4.08
CA HIS A 181 1.17 4.14 -3.00
C HIS A 181 2.27 3.11 -3.32
N ALA A 182 2.64 2.93 -4.60
CA ALA A 182 3.82 2.15 -4.98
C ALA A 182 5.10 2.90 -4.56
N GLN A 183 5.66 2.55 -3.40
CA GLN A 183 6.86 3.19 -2.87
C GLN A 183 8.07 3.20 -3.83
N PRO A 184 8.33 2.14 -4.64
CA PRO A 184 9.42 2.15 -5.60
C PRO A 184 9.00 2.69 -6.99
N ASN A 185 7.87 3.41 -7.10
CA ASN A 185 7.43 3.98 -8.38
C ASN A 185 8.51 4.90 -8.97
N ALA A 186 8.73 4.75 -10.26
CA ALA A 186 9.67 5.54 -11.04
C ALA A 186 9.35 5.44 -12.54
N CYS A 187 10.05 6.27 -13.32
CA CYS A 187 10.04 6.27 -14.78
C CYS A 187 11.41 6.72 -15.33
N PRO A 188 11.63 6.72 -16.65
CA PRO A 188 12.89 7.18 -17.25
C PRO A 188 13.32 8.61 -16.85
N THR A 189 12.39 9.48 -16.46
CA THR A 189 12.70 10.87 -16.05
C THR A 189 13.26 10.97 -14.64
N CYS A 190 12.76 10.16 -13.70
CA CYS A 190 13.00 10.36 -12.27
C CYS A 190 13.64 9.17 -11.55
N GLY A 191 13.80 8.05 -12.25
CA GLY A 191 14.29 6.81 -11.66
C GLY A 191 15.73 6.47 -12.03
N PRO A 192 16.19 5.29 -11.59
CA PRO A 192 17.50 4.77 -11.92
C PRO A 192 17.72 4.64 -13.44
N GLN A 193 18.99 4.72 -13.85
CA GLN A 193 19.43 4.62 -15.25
C GLN A 193 20.54 3.57 -15.38
N THR A 194 20.57 2.91 -16.53
CA THR A 194 21.62 1.95 -16.88
C THR A 194 22.80 2.67 -17.54
N HIS A 195 24.02 2.25 -17.22
CA HIS A 195 25.24 2.70 -17.90
C HIS A 195 26.02 1.47 -18.36
N PHE A 196 26.54 1.50 -19.59
CA PHE A 196 27.40 0.46 -20.14
C PHE A 196 28.86 0.90 -20.03
N ILE A 197 29.72 0.06 -19.46
CA ILE A 197 31.14 0.34 -19.26
C ILE A 197 31.95 -0.79 -19.91
N THR A 198 32.87 -0.42 -20.80
CA THR A 198 33.84 -1.34 -21.41
C THR A 198 35.21 -1.14 -20.80
N PHE A 199 35.86 -2.22 -20.38
CA PHE A 199 37.27 -2.20 -20.02
C PHE A 199 38.12 -2.52 -21.25
N PRO A 200 39.20 -1.76 -21.51
CA PRO A 200 40.16 -2.16 -22.54
C PRO A 200 40.76 -3.52 -22.16
N VAL A 201 40.81 -4.43 -23.14
CA VAL A 201 41.47 -5.74 -23.06
C VAL A 201 42.98 -5.54 -23.13
#